data_AF-A0A1S2Q5E6-F1
#
_entry.id   AF-A0A1S2Q5E6-F1
#
_cell.length_a   1.000
_cell.length_b   1.000
_cell.length_c   1.000
_cell.angle_alpha   90.00
_cell.angle_beta   90.00
_cell.angle_gamma   90.00
#
_symmetry.space_group_name_H-M   'P 1'
#
loop_
_entity.id
_entity.type
_entity.pdbx_description
1 polymer ?
#
loop_
_entity_poly.entity_id
_entity_poly.type
_entity_poly.pdbx_seq_one_letter_code
_entity_poly.pdbx_strand_id
1 'polypeptide(L)'
;MSAALDHYRGPSAQGGDYLWADTVREHLAMRATDAVVRLARQAEHVESSPRERDAVLTLLEHLGTIHPDHERLAQHAIRLYQACGRNDAARHTYTRLARRLSDLGLEPEPATRALITPRTRQTR
;
A
#
# COMPACT_ATOMS: atom_id res chain seq x y z
N MET A 1 7.84 15.90 37.59
CA MET A 1 7.13 15.82 36.29
C MET A 1 7.65 16.94 35.40
N SER A 2 7.94 16.61 34.14
CA SER A 2 8.43 17.46 33.04
C SER A 2 9.88 17.95 33.07
N ALA A 3 10.79 17.14 32.50
CA ALA A 3 12.02 17.62 31.87
C ALA A 3 12.62 16.59 30.86
N ALA A 4 11.77 15.88 30.08
CA ALA A 4 12.23 14.85 29.13
C ALA A 4 12.01 15.21 27.64
N LEU A 5 11.54 16.43 27.33
CA LEU A 5 11.19 16.83 25.96
C LEU A 5 12.21 17.75 25.27
N ASP A 6 13.31 18.11 25.93
CA ASP A 6 14.33 19.03 25.40
C ASP A 6 15.49 18.35 24.63
N HIS A 7 15.39 17.06 24.33
CA HIS A 7 16.47 16.33 23.64
C HIS A 7 16.15 15.81 22.25
N TYR A 8 15.04 16.23 21.64
CA TYR A 8 14.71 15.83 20.27
C TYR A 8 14.65 17.01 19.29
N ARG A 9 15.77 17.74 19.16
CA ARG A 9 16.02 18.64 18.02
C ARG A 9 17.51 18.65 17.66
N GLY A 10 17.88 17.78 16.72
CA GLY A 10 19.19 17.76 16.06
C GLY A 10 19.13 16.84 14.83
N PRO A 11 19.98 17.07 13.80
CA PRO A 11 19.81 16.53 12.46
C PRO A 11 19.71 15.01 12.50
N SER A 12 18.62 14.47 11.95
CA SER A 12 18.39 13.04 11.80
C SER A 12 19.64 12.38 11.20
N ALA A 13 20.30 11.60 12.03
CA ALA A 13 21.56 10.91 11.80
C ALA A 13 21.66 10.37 10.37
N GLN A 14 22.42 11.08 9.54
CA GLN A 14 23.05 10.51 8.35
C GLN A 14 24.25 9.69 8.83
N GLY A 15 24.19 8.36 8.64
CA GLY A 15 25.37 7.49 8.71
C GLY A 15 25.48 6.56 9.91
N GLY A 16 24.40 5.90 10.32
CA GLY A 16 24.49 4.78 11.26
C GLY A 16 23.59 3.63 10.86
N ASP A 17 24.17 2.58 10.26
CA ASP A 17 23.54 1.27 10.04
C ASP A 17 23.31 0.58 11.40
N TYR A 18 22.37 1.12 12.17
CA TYR A 18 21.98 0.55 13.44
C TYR A 18 20.88 -0.49 13.20
N LEU A 19 21.27 -1.77 13.24
CA LEU A 19 20.39 -2.93 13.11
C LEU A 19 19.13 -2.86 14.02
N TRP A 20 19.21 -2.20 15.19
CA TRP A 20 18.05 -2.00 16.06
C TRP A 20 17.05 -0.97 15.51
N ALA A 21 17.52 0.06 14.81
CA ALA A 21 16.66 1.04 14.15
C ALA A 21 15.99 0.42 12.92
N ASP A 22 16.65 -0.52 12.23
CA ASP A 22 16.01 -1.34 11.17
C ASP A 22 14.88 -2.19 11.74
N THR A 23 15.11 -2.92 12.84
CA THR A 23 14.07 -3.79 13.44
C THR A 23 12.86 -3.01 13.94
N VAL A 24 13.08 -1.85 14.56
CA VAL A 24 11.98 -0.97 15.02
C VAL A 24 11.23 -0.36 13.83
N ARG A 25 11.94 0.07 12.77
CA ARG A 25 11.33 0.56 11.54
C ARG A 25 10.50 -0.51 10.84
N GLU A 26 11.03 -1.72 10.73
CA GLU A 26 10.34 -2.85 10.11
C GLU A 26 9.08 -3.26 10.89
N HIS A 27 9.16 -3.33 12.22
CA HIS A 27 8.00 -3.63 13.05
C HIS A 27 6.90 -2.56 12.92
N LEU A 28 7.27 -1.28 12.88
CA LEU A 28 6.32 -0.17 12.68
C LEU A 28 5.72 -0.19 11.27
N ALA A 29 6.53 -0.46 10.24
CA ALA A 29 6.08 -0.60 8.86
C ALA A 29 5.09 -1.75 8.70
N MET A 30 5.35 -2.89 9.34
CA MET A 30 4.43 -4.04 9.35
C MET A 30 3.11 -3.69 10.03
N ARG A 31 3.12 -3.03 11.19
CA ARG A 31 1.87 -2.62 11.87
C ARG A 31 1.09 -1.57 11.09
N ALA A 32 1.77 -0.61 10.47
CA ALA A 32 1.13 0.39 9.62
C ALA A 32 0.47 -0.26 8.40
N THR A 33 1.17 -1.20 7.76
CA THR A 33 0.67 -1.98 6.63
C THR A 33 -0.57 -2.79 7.03
N ASP A 34 -0.52 -3.50 8.16
CA ASP A 34 -1.67 -4.27 8.66
C ASP A 34 -2.88 -3.39 8.98
N ALA A 35 -2.65 -2.21 9.59
CA ALA A 35 -3.72 -1.26 9.88
C ALA A 35 -4.37 -0.73 8.60
N VAL A 36 -3.56 -0.35 7.60
CA VAL A 36 -4.08 0.14 6.31
C VAL A 36 -4.78 -0.97 5.54
N VAL A 37 -4.29 -2.22 5.58
CA VAL A 37 -4.98 -3.37 4.98
C VAL A 37 -6.36 -3.59 5.62
N ARG A 38 -6.50 -3.43 6.94
CA ARG A 38 -7.80 -3.52 7.61
C ARG A 38 -8.75 -2.40 7.17
N LEU A 39 -8.25 -1.16 7.09
CA LEU A 39 -9.03 -0.03 6.60
C LEU A 39 -9.45 -0.20 5.13
N ALA A 40 -8.57 -0.73 4.28
CA ALA A 40 -8.86 -1.02 2.88
C ALA A 40 -9.99 -2.05 2.73
N ARG A 41 -9.93 -3.15 3.49
CA ARG A 41 -11.02 -4.13 3.52
C ARG A 41 -12.33 -3.52 3.94
N GLN A 42 -12.34 -2.60 4.91
CA GLN A 42 -13.55 -1.89 5.31
C GLN A 42 -14.07 -0.99 4.17
N ALA A 43 -13.19 -0.19 3.57
CA ALA A 43 -13.50 0.76 2.50
C ALA A 43 -13.97 0.10 1.17
N GLU A 44 -13.58 -1.15 0.93
CA GLU A 44 -14.01 -1.96 -0.21
C GLU A 44 -15.51 -2.35 -0.13
N HIS A 45 -16.15 -2.27 1.04
CA HIS A 45 -17.58 -2.56 1.17
C HIS A 45 -18.44 -1.43 0.60
N VAL A 46 -19.64 -1.76 0.10
CA VAL A 46 -20.57 -0.82 -0.56
C VAL A 46 -21.00 0.33 0.36
N GLU A 47 -21.08 0.07 1.66
CA GLU A 47 -21.55 1.03 2.67
C GLU A 47 -20.57 2.17 2.97
N SER A 48 -19.31 2.07 2.57
CA SER A 48 -18.34 3.14 2.81
C SER A 48 -18.67 4.39 2.02
N SER A 49 -18.44 5.55 2.63
CA SER A 49 -18.58 6.84 1.96
C SER A 49 -17.46 7.07 0.94
N PRO A 50 -17.68 7.86 -0.12
CA PRO A 50 -16.62 8.23 -1.06
C PRO A 50 -15.39 8.87 -0.38
N ARG A 51 -15.61 9.67 0.67
CA ARG A 51 -14.54 10.32 1.44
C ARG A 51 -13.66 9.31 2.17
N GLU A 52 -14.25 8.28 2.77
CA GLU A 52 -13.49 7.21 3.42
C GLU A 52 -12.64 6.44 2.39
N ARG A 53 -13.19 6.15 1.21
CA ARG A 53 -12.45 5.49 0.13
C ARG A 53 -11.26 6.32 -0.34
N ASP A 54 -11.45 7.63 -0.56
CA ASP A 54 -10.34 8.52 -0.97
C ASP A 54 -9.27 8.66 0.14
N ALA A 55 -9.66 8.72 1.41
CA ALA A 55 -8.71 8.76 2.53
C ALA A 55 -7.86 7.47 2.60
N VAL A 56 -8.49 6.30 2.41
CA VAL A 56 -7.78 5.02 2.40
C VAL A 56 -6.91 4.86 1.16
N LEU A 57 -7.35 5.33 -0.02
CA LEU A 57 -6.51 5.39 -1.22
C LEU A 57 -5.25 6.21 -0.98
N THR A 58 -5.38 7.38 -0.34
CA THR A 58 -4.23 8.24 -0.01
C THR A 58 -3.21 7.50 0.87
N LEU A 59 -3.68 6.75 1.88
CA LEU A 59 -2.81 5.95 2.74
C LEU A 59 -2.13 4.81 1.98
N LEU A 60 -2.86 4.10 1.11
CA LEU A 60 -2.33 3.03 0.28
C LEU A 60 -1.29 3.54 -0.72
N GLU A 61 -1.54 4.69 -1.34
CA GLU A 61 -0.60 5.35 -2.24
C GLU A 61 0.68 5.74 -1.49
N HIS A 62 0.56 6.34 -0.32
CA HIS A 62 1.71 6.71 0.51
C HIS A 62 2.54 5.50 0.93
N LEU A 63 1.91 4.44 1.45
CA LEU A 63 2.66 3.22 1.81
C LEU A 63 3.24 2.53 0.57
N GLY A 64 2.57 2.60 -0.58
CA GLY A 64 3.06 2.06 -1.84
C GLY A 64 4.27 2.79 -2.42
N THR A 65 4.55 4.05 -2.03
CA THR A 65 5.82 4.71 -2.40
C THR A 65 6.98 4.22 -1.53
N ILE A 66 6.70 3.82 -0.29
CA ILE A 66 7.68 3.29 0.65
C ILE A 66 7.98 1.80 0.35
N HIS A 67 6.94 1.03 0.03
CA HIS A 67 7.01 -0.41 -0.25
C HIS A 67 6.45 -0.73 -1.64
N PRO A 68 7.17 -0.37 -2.72
CA PRO A 68 6.66 -0.43 -4.09
C PRO A 68 6.48 -1.85 -4.66
N ASP A 69 7.05 -2.85 -3.99
CA ASP A 69 6.96 -4.28 -4.28
C ASP A 69 5.92 -5.02 -3.42
N HIS A 70 5.26 -4.33 -2.48
CA HIS A 70 4.30 -4.95 -1.58
C HIS A 70 2.94 -5.21 -2.28
N GLU A 71 2.79 -6.40 -2.85
CA GLU A 71 1.62 -6.76 -3.68
C GLU A 71 0.27 -6.54 -2.99
N ARG A 72 0.13 -6.88 -1.70
CA ARG A 72 -1.15 -6.69 -1.00
C ARG A 72 -1.62 -5.24 -0.95
N LEU A 73 -0.71 -4.27 -0.78
CA LEU A 73 -1.05 -2.85 -0.79
C LEU A 73 -1.57 -2.45 -2.18
N ALA A 74 -0.85 -2.87 -3.23
CA ALA A 74 -1.27 -2.61 -4.61
C ALA A 74 -2.61 -3.29 -4.94
N GLN A 75 -2.85 -4.53 -4.50
CA GLN A 75 -4.12 -5.22 -4.70
C GLN A 75 -5.31 -4.46 -4.08
N HIS A 76 -5.15 -3.96 -2.86
CA HIS A 76 -6.18 -3.16 -2.18
C HIS A 76 -6.44 -1.83 -2.90
N ALA A 77 -5.38 -1.14 -3.32
CA ALA A 77 -5.52 0.09 -4.11
C ALA A 77 -6.26 -0.17 -5.43
N ILE A 78 -5.90 -1.24 -6.15
CA ILE A 78 -6.56 -1.66 -7.40
C ILE A 78 -8.06 -1.90 -7.17
N ARG A 79 -8.44 -2.69 -6.16
CA ARG A 79 -9.86 -2.97 -5.85
C ARG A 79 -10.63 -1.69 -5.53
N LEU A 80 -10.02 -0.80 -4.74
CA LEU A 80 -10.66 0.43 -4.31
C LEU A 80 -10.81 1.44 -5.47
N TYR A 81 -9.81 1.57 -6.35
CA TYR A 81 -9.94 2.34 -7.58
C TYR A 81 -11.05 1.79 -8.48
N GLN A 82 -11.15 0.46 -8.65
CA GLN A 82 -12.21 -0.17 -9.41
C GLN A 82 -13.60 0.09 -8.80
N ALA A 83 -13.73 -0.02 -7.48
CA ALA A 83 -14.97 0.30 -6.76
C ALA A 83 -15.40 1.77 -6.94
N CYS A 84 -14.43 2.68 -7.09
CA CYS A 84 -14.67 4.08 -7.41
C CYS A 84 -14.84 4.36 -8.93
N GLY A 85 -14.85 3.34 -9.78
CA GLY A 85 -14.95 3.48 -11.25
C GLY A 85 -13.67 3.98 -11.94
N ARG A 86 -12.57 4.16 -11.19
CA ARG A 86 -11.27 4.69 -11.67
C ARG A 86 -10.40 3.56 -12.25
N ASN A 87 -10.89 2.88 -13.29
CA ASN A 87 -10.20 1.71 -13.89
C ASN A 87 -8.81 2.03 -14.45
N ASP A 88 -8.60 3.23 -14.99
CA ASP A 88 -7.28 3.66 -15.48
C ASP A 88 -6.24 3.75 -14.35
N ALA A 89 -6.64 4.28 -13.18
CA ALA A 89 -5.79 4.34 -12.00
C ALA A 89 -5.46 2.93 -11.46
N ALA A 90 -6.42 2.00 -11.51
CA ALA A 90 -6.20 0.60 -11.19
C ALA A 90 -5.16 -0.04 -12.13
N ARG A 91 -5.29 0.17 -13.45
CA ARG A 91 -4.33 -0.36 -14.45
C ARG A 91 -2.95 0.27 -14.30
N HIS A 92 -2.88 1.56 -14.01
CA HIS A 92 -1.62 2.26 -13.76
C HIS A 92 -0.90 1.69 -12.53
N THR A 93 -1.64 1.48 -11.43
CA THR A 93 -1.11 0.89 -10.19
C THR A 93 -0.53 -0.50 -10.42
N TYR A 94 -1.25 -1.36 -11.14
CA TYR A 94 -0.74 -2.67 -11.52
C TYR A 94 0.52 -2.60 -12.38
N THR A 95 0.55 -1.71 -13.38
CA THR A 95 1.69 -1.56 -14.28
C THR A 95 2.94 -1.14 -13.52
N ARG A 96 2.80 -0.23 -12.54
CA ARG A 96 3.91 0.20 -11.69
C ARG A 96 4.44 -0.93 -10.82
N LEU A 97 3.56 -1.70 -10.18
CA LEU A 97 3.93 -2.88 -9.40
C LEU A 97 4.64 -3.92 -10.27
N ALA A 98 4.07 -4.27 -11.42
CA ALA A 98 4.62 -5.29 -12.30
C ALA A 98 6.02 -4.93 -12.81
N ARG A 99 6.26 -3.67 -13.16
CA ARG A 99 7.61 -3.18 -13.49
C ARG A 99 8.56 -3.35 -12.31
N ARG A 100 8.14 -2.93 -11.11
CA ARG A 100 8.98 -3.02 -9.92
C ARG A 100 9.35 -4.47 -9.58
N LEU A 101 8.40 -5.39 -9.68
CA LEU A 101 8.66 -6.82 -9.46
C LEU A 101 9.59 -7.39 -10.54
N SER A 102 9.37 -7.01 -11.81
CA SER A 102 10.22 -7.44 -12.92
C SER A 102 11.67 -6.98 -12.75
N ASP A 103 11.90 -5.75 -12.25
CA ASP A 103 13.23 -5.25 -11.91
C ASP A 103 13.93 -6.11 -10.84
N LEU A 104 13.17 -6.82 -10.01
CA LEU A 104 13.65 -7.76 -8.98
C LEU A 104 13.71 -9.21 -9.48
N GLY A 105 13.40 -9.47 -10.77
CA GLY A 105 13.29 -10.82 -11.32
C GLY A 105 12.07 -11.60 -10.83
N LEU A 106 11.06 -10.91 -10.30
CA LEU A 106 9.81 -11.47 -9.78
C LEU A 106 8.66 -11.19 -10.74
N GLU A 107 7.65 -12.05 -10.69
CA GLU A 107 6.40 -11.89 -11.43
C GLU A 107 5.25 -11.61 -10.46
N PRO A 108 4.25 -10.78 -10.83
CA PRO A 108 3.10 -10.53 -9.97
C PRO A 108 2.37 -11.81 -9.59
N GLU A 109 1.88 -11.91 -8.36
CA GLU A 109 1.08 -13.03 -7.91
C GLU A 109 -0.14 -13.25 -8.83
N PRO A 110 -0.59 -14.51 -9.02
CA PRO A 110 -1.79 -14.80 -9.78
C PRO A 110 -3.02 -14.01 -9.30
N ALA A 111 -3.13 -13.78 -7.99
CA ALA A 111 -4.20 -12.99 -7.38
C ALA A 111 -4.16 -11.52 -7.85
N THR A 112 -2.98 -10.92 -7.93
CA THR A 112 -2.79 -9.54 -8.43
C THR A 112 -3.13 -9.45 -9.92
N ARG A 113 -2.67 -10.41 -10.73
CA ARG A 113 -2.99 -10.46 -12.18
C ARG A 113 -4.48 -10.56 -12.43
N ALA A 114 -5.17 -11.42 -11.66
CA ALA A 114 -6.61 -11.63 -11.78
C ALA A 114 -7.46 -10.37 -11.54
N LEU A 115 -6.93 -9.36 -10.83
CA LEU A 115 -7.65 -8.10 -10.61
C LEU A 115 -7.77 -7.25 -11.87
N ILE A 116 -6.85 -7.38 -12.82
CA ILE A 116 -6.83 -6.54 -14.02
C ILE A 116 -7.18 -7.34 -15.28
N THR A 117 -7.18 -8.66 -15.21
CA THR A 117 -7.71 -9.49 -16.28
C THR A 117 -9.21 -9.24 -16.41
N PRO A 118 -9.71 -8.75 -17.56
CA PRO A 118 -11.13 -8.60 -17.76
C PRO A 118 -11.78 -9.98 -17.60
N ARG A 119 -12.76 -10.10 -16.69
CA ARG A 119 -13.58 -11.30 -16.59
C ARG A 119 -14.36 -11.41 -17.90
N THR A 120 -13.91 -12.26 -18.81
CA THR A 120 -14.73 -12.68 -19.94
C THR A 120 -15.97 -13.31 -19.35
N ARG A 121 -17.09 -12.59 -19.41
CA ARG A 121 -18.40 -13.08 -18.98
C ARG A 121 -18.71 -14.27 -19.89
N GLN A 122 -18.50 -15.49 -19.39
CA GLN A 122 -18.97 -16.68 -20.09
C GLN A 122 -20.50 -16.60 -20.07
N THR A 123 -21.08 -16.09 -21.15
CA THR A 123 -22.49 -16.26 -21.48
C THR A 123 -22.71 -17.76 -21.72
N ARG A 124 -23.39 -18.41 -20.78
CA ARG A 124 -24.11 -19.65 -21.03
C ARG A 124 -25.56 -19.31 -21.32
#